data_AF-A0A7C1CFW6-F1
#
_entry.id   AF-A0A7C1CFW6-F1
#
_cell.length_a   1.000
_cell.length_b   1.000
_cell.length_c   1.000
_cell.angle_alpha   90.00
_cell.angle_beta   90.00
_cell.angle_gamma   90.00
#
_symmetry.space_group_name_H-M   'P 1'
#
loop_
_entity.id
_entity.type
_entity.pdbx_description
1 polymer ?
#
loop_
_entity_poly.entity_id
_entity_poly.type
_entity_poly.pdbx_seq_one_letter_code
_entity_poly.pdbx_strand_id
1 'polypeptide(L)'
;MNNVKTRYLFVFLLSALGIFLMSRPEEKLAGQAIISLSLLLLFPELYIWSLIFALGGYPLREISIEEDFCMETRKHETCIYIGFELFDVRHNVNDLSEKRFWFYTQSFINTIITGNNTYFIAVDRGRYFIVTRMCTNKFDALPEQIKSEVYRLKRSFERHGLSFRPMSGSEVYRILRPDFLEKAKRNKFREFFLAILGSILFFKTPVLFPVSSAFLLASFPGNLHGYRWKNSIELYTLDSIQSFYSYPSIFDIFSRAQLIYSISDKIFLLLRLRPGPLHVEHEIDSRAYRDYELGTALDKLSVIHSSAKFFAASRRRWERRESLYLVSGLLAATQNEVKILKTVGFIFKKSLLPLGVLE
;
A
#
# COMPACT_ATOMS: atom_id res chain seq x y z
N MET A 1 -4.98 16.95 -9.45
CA MET A 1 -6.11 17.94 -9.43
C MET A 1 -7.46 17.48 -9.97
N ASN A 2 -7.54 16.68 -11.04
CA ASN A 2 -8.82 16.33 -11.69
C ASN A 2 -9.64 15.18 -11.05
N ASN A 3 -9.21 14.61 -9.91
CA ASN A 3 -9.87 13.43 -9.30
C ASN A 3 -10.54 13.74 -7.94
N VAL A 4 -9.98 14.68 -7.16
CA VAL A 4 -10.54 15.10 -5.87
C VAL A 4 -11.68 16.12 -6.09
N LYS A 5 -11.47 17.13 -6.95
CA LYS A 5 -12.52 18.10 -7.31
C LYS A 5 -13.70 17.45 -8.03
N THR A 6 -13.44 16.50 -8.93
CA THR A 6 -14.49 15.70 -9.58
C THR A 6 -15.17 14.77 -8.60
N ARG A 7 -14.46 14.14 -7.65
CA ARG A 7 -15.12 13.35 -6.59
C ARG A 7 -16.04 14.20 -5.73
N TYR A 8 -15.63 15.41 -5.32
CA TYR A 8 -16.48 16.33 -4.56
C TYR A 8 -17.66 16.84 -5.39
N LEU A 9 -17.43 17.21 -6.67
CA LEU A 9 -18.48 17.62 -7.59
C LEU A 9 -19.48 16.48 -7.84
N PHE A 10 -18.98 15.26 -8.01
CA PHE A 10 -19.79 14.06 -8.22
C PHE A 10 -20.60 13.72 -6.97
N VAL A 11 -20.00 13.79 -5.78
CA VAL A 11 -20.70 13.63 -4.50
C VAL A 11 -21.75 14.71 -4.32
N PHE A 12 -21.46 15.97 -4.68
CA PHE A 12 -22.40 17.08 -4.61
C PHE A 12 -23.58 16.89 -5.57
N LEU A 13 -23.32 16.49 -6.82
CA LEU A 13 -24.35 16.18 -7.82
C LEU A 13 -25.22 15.00 -7.37
N LEU A 14 -24.64 13.93 -6.82
CA LEU A 14 -25.38 12.82 -6.25
C LEU A 14 -26.21 13.24 -5.03
N SER A 15 -25.66 14.07 -4.15
CA SER A 15 -26.39 14.58 -2.98
C SER A 15 -27.57 15.45 -3.43
N ALA A 16 -27.39 16.32 -4.43
CA ALA A 16 -28.44 17.16 -4.99
C ALA A 16 -29.53 16.31 -5.66
N LEU A 17 -29.15 15.28 -6.43
CA LEU A 17 -30.08 14.32 -7.01
C LEU A 17 -30.87 13.58 -5.92
N GLY A 18 -30.19 13.15 -4.86
CA GLY A 18 -30.82 12.50 -3.72
C GLY A 18 -31.83 13.39 -3.00
N ILE A 19 -31.51 14.67 -2.79
CA ILE A 19 -32.43 15.67 -2.20
C ILE A 19 -33.64 15.89 -3.12
N PHE A 20 -33.42 16.00 -4.43
CA PHE A 20 -34.49 16.14 -5.42
C PHE A 20 -35.44 14.94 -5.37
N LEU A 21 -34.93 13.72 -5.35
CA LEU A 21 -35.73 12.49 -5.24
C LEU A 21 -36.45 12.38 -3.89
N MET A 22 -35.84 12.88 -2.80
CA MET A 22 -36.50 12.95 -1.48
C MET A 22 -37.70 13.91 -1.44
N SER A 23 -37.77 14.89 -2.34
CA SER A 23 -38.93 15.80 -2.43
C SER A 23 -40.19 15.13 -2.99
N ARG A 24 -40.04 13.95 -3.61
CA ARG A 24 -41.13 13.15 -4.15
C ARG A 24 -41.45 11.99 -3.19
N PRO A 25 -42.70 11.88 -2.70
CA PRO A 25 -43.07 10.84 -1.73
C PRO A 25 -42.77 9.42 -2.21
N GLU A 26 -42.98 9.14 -3.50
CA GLU A 26 -42.79 7.84 -4.13
C GLU A 26 -41.31 7.44 -4.27
N GLU A 27 -40.41 8.42 -4.41
CA GLU A 27 -38.97 8.22 -4.65
C GLU A 27 -38.13 8.48 -3.39
N LYS A 28 -38.76 8.75 -2.26
CA LYS A 28 -38.11 9.18 -1.02
C LYS A 28 -37.03 8.21 -0.54
N LEU A 29 -37.28 6.90 -0.63
CA LEU A 29 -36.32 5.87 -0.23
C LEU A 29 -35.10 5.82 -1.16
N ALA A 30 -35.32 5.97 -2.46
CA ALA A 30 -34.23 6.03 -3.44
C ALA A 30 -33.38 7.28 -3.22
N GLY A 31 -34.01 8.43 -2.95
CA GLY A 31 -33.32 9.66 -2.59
C GLY A 31 -32.47 9.52 -1.32
N GLN A 32 -33.02 8.92 -0.24
CA GLN A 32 -32.28 8.64 0.99
C GLN A 32 -31.07 7.71 0.74
N ALA A 33 -31.25 6.66 -0.07
CA ALA A 33 -30.16 5.75 -0.42
C ALA A 33 -29.04 6.47 -1.16
N ILE A 34 -29.37 7.32 -2.14
CA ILE A 34 -28.39 8.09 -2.91
C ILE A 34 -27.63 9.09 -2.02
N ILE A 35 -28.31 9.81 -1.11
CA ILE A 35 -27.64 10.68 -0.14
C ILE A 35 -26.72 9.87 0.76
N SER A 36 -27.18 8.75 1.28
CA SER A 36 -26.39 7.91 2.19
C SER A 36 -25.10 7.38 1.54
N LEU A 37 -25.20 6.93 0.28
CA LEU A 37 -24.06 6.40 -0.49
C LEU A 37 -23.09 7.52 -0.88
N SER A 38 -23.61 8.69 -1.27
CA SER A 38 -22.77 9.85 -1.60
C SER A 38 -22.01 10.38 -0.37
N LEU A 39 -22.63 10.39 0.81
CA LEU A 39 -21.93 10.71 2.05
C LEU A 39 -20.91 9.64 2.46
N LEU A 40 -21.20 8.36 2.22
CA LEU A 40 -20.22 7.28 2.47
C LEU A 40 -18.97 7.41 1.58
N LEU A 41 -19.11 7.95 0.37
CA LEU A 41 -17.95 8.28 -0.47
C LEU A 41 -17.07 9.40 0.11
N LEU A 42 -17.55 10.20 1.07
CA LEU A 42 -16.72 11.17 1.80
C LEU A 42 -15.98 10.53 2.96
N PHE A 43 -16.55 9.48 3.57
CA PHE A 43 -16.02 8.82 4.76
C PHE A 43 -15.83 7.31 4.53
N PRO A 44 -14.93 6.92 3.61
CA PRO A 44 -14.69 5.50 3.28
C PRO A 44 -14.19 4.68 4.47
N GLU A 45 -13.62 5.33 5.49
CA GLU A 45 -13.15 4.68 6.71
C GLU A 45 -14.31 3.98 7.44
N LEU A 46 -15.52 4.58 7.45
CA LEU A 46 -16.70 3.99 8.08
C LEU A 46 -17.05 2.62 7.45
N TYR A 47 -16.89 2.51 6.13
CA TYR A 47 -17.09 1.25 5.43
C TYR A 47 -16.04 0.21 5.82
N ILE A 48 -14.77 0.60 5.89
CA ILE A 48 -13.68 -0.30 6.31
C ILE A 48 -13.91 -0.81 7.74
N TRP A 49 -14.30 0.05 8.68
CA TRP A 49 -14.63 -0.36 10.05
C TRP A 49 -15.80 -1.34 10.11
N SER A 50 -16.83 -1.08 9.32
CA SER A 50 -18.00 -1.95 9.20
C SER A 50 -17.61 -3.33 8.67
N LEU A 51 -16.74 -3.38 7.65
CA LEU A 51 -16.17 -4.63 7.12
C LEU A 51 -15.31 -5.36 8.17
N ILE A 52 -14.49 -4.64 8.94
CA ILE A 52 -13.68 -5.22 10.01
C ILE A 52 -14.56 -5.91 11.04
N PHE A 53 -15.67 -5.28 11.42
CA PHE A 53 -16.62 -5.87 12.35
C PHE A 53 -17.32 -7.09 11.73
N ALA A 54 -17.85 -6.96 10.51
CA ALA A 54 -18.57 -8.01 9.79
C ALA A 54 -17.73 -9.29 9.64
N LEU A 55 -16.52 -9.12 9.10
CA LEU A 55 -15.58 -10.21 8.83
C LEU A 55 -14.79 -10.62 10.08
N GLY A 56 -14.88 -9.82 11.13
CA GLY A 56 -14.16 -10.01 12.37
C GLY A 56 -12.66 -9.74 12.30
N GLY A 57 -12.13 -9.15 11.23
CA GLY A 57 -10.71 -8.83 11.09
C GLY A 57 -10.51 -7.91 9.91
N TYR A 58 -9.27 -7.48 9.66
CA TYR A 58 -8.98 -6.62 8.52
C TYR A 58 -9.40 -7.29 7.21
N PRO A 59 -10.22 -6.62 6.36
CA PRO A 59 -10.68 -7.19 5.10
C PRO A 59 -9.52 -7.33 4.12
N LEU A 60 -9.03 -8.54 3.91
CA LEU A 60 -8.10 -8.83 2.81
C LEU A 60 -8.77 -9.73 1.79
N ARG A 61 -8.34 -9.62 0.54
CA ARG A 61 -8.81 -10.48 -0.53
C ARG A 61 -8.23 -11.88 -0.39
N GLU A 62 -9.02 -12.86 -0.81
CA GLU A 62 -8.56 -14.23 -0.93
C GLU A 62 -7.53 -14.34 -2.05
N ILE A 63 -6.49 -15.10 -1.76
CA ILE A 63 -5.42 -15.42 -2.70
C ILE A 63 -5.44 -16.93 -2.83
N SER A 64 -5.68 -17.45 -4.03
CA SER A 64 -5.55 -18.88 -4.33
C SER A 64 -4.07 -19.23 -4.52
N ILE A 65 -3.71 -20.41 -4.04
CA ILE A 65 -2.35 -20.93 -4.11
C ILE A 65 -2.30 -21.89 -5.29
N GLU A 66 -1.43 -21.60 -6.25
CA GLU A 66 -1.02 -22.53 -7.31
C GLU A 66 0.39 -23.06 -6.99
N GLU A 67 0.92 -24.00 -7.78
CA GLU A 67 2.24 -24.59 -7.51
C GLU A 67 3.37 -23.54 -7.51
N ASP A 68 3.42 -22.69 -8.55
CA ASP A 68 4.52 -21.74 -8.78
C ASP A 68 4.17 -20.27 -8.49
N PHE A 69 2.89 -19.97 -8.25
CA PHE A 69 2.42 -18.59 -8.08
C PHE A 69 1.18 -18.52 -7.20
N CYS A 70 0.78 -17.31 -6.83
CA CYS A 70 -0.55 -17.09 -6.26
C CYS A 70 -1.42 -16.25 -7.18
N MET A 71 -2.74 -16.44 -7.09
CA MET A 71 -3.70 -15.71 -7.91
C MET A 71 -4.77 -15.04 -7.04
N GLU A 72 -5.16 -13.82 -7.44
CA GLU A 72 -6.26 -13.07 -6.85
C GLU A 72 -7.22 -12.67 -7.97
N THR A 73 -8.43 -13.24 -7.94
CA THR A 73 -9.46 -12.93 -8.93
C THR A 73 -10.31 -11.74 -8.49
N ARG A 74 -10.33 -10.70 -9.32
CA ARG A 74 -11.22 -9.53 -9.18
C ARG A 74 -12.33 -9.64 -10.22
N LYS A 75 -13.41 -8.86 -10.06
CA LYS A 75 -14.59 -8.91 -10.96
C LYS A 75 -14.24 -8.78 -12.46
N HIS A 76 -13.19 -8.04 -12.81
CA HIS A 76 -12.80 -7.78 -14.20
C HIS A 76 -11.29 -7.91 -14.46
N GLU A 77 -10.53 -8.38 -13.47
CA GLU A 77 -9.06 -8.36 -13.50
C GLU A 77 -8.56 -9.55 -12.70
N THR A 78 -7.58 -10.27 -13.26
CA THR A 78 -6.88 -11.34 -12.54
C THR A 78 -5.49 -10.84 -12.20
N CYS A 79 -5.12 -10.95 -10.93
CA CYS A 79 -3.80 -10.57 -10.45
C CYS A 79 -2.99 -11.81 -10.07
N ILE A 80 -1.73 -11.83 -10.44
CA ILE A 80 -0.79 -12.92 -10.17
C ILE A 80 0.37 -12.39 -9.35
N TYR A 81 0.79 -13.20 -8.39
CA TYR A 81 1.92 -12.95 -7.51
C TYR A 81 3.00 -13.99 -7.77
N ILE A 82 4.19 -13.52 -8.14
CA ILE A 82 5.37 -14.36 -8.39
C ILE A 82 6.47 -13.90 -7.46
N GLY A 83 7.11 -14.83 -6.76
CA GLY A 83 8.13 -14.53 -5.76
C GLY A 83 9.50 -15.11 -6.08
N PHE A 84 10.53 -14.42 -5.61
CA PHE A 84 11.91 -14.89 -5.58
C PHE A 84 12.48 -14.66 -4.19
N GLU A 85 13.18 -15.66 -3.68
CA GLU A 85 14.08 -15.53 -2.56
C GLU A 85 15.46 -15.14 -3.08
N LEU A 86 16.08 -14.13 -2.46
CA LEU A 86 17.42 -13.67 -2.78
C LEU A 86 18.40 -14.09 -1.69
N PHE A 87 19.51 -14.68 -2.11
CA PHE A 87 20.64 -15.06 -1.26
C PHE A 87 21.82 -14.10 -1.50
N ASP A 88 22.81 -14.17 -0.61
CA ASP A 88 24.04 -13.37 -0.67
C ASP A 88 23.86 -11.85 -0.66
N VAL A 89 22.68 -11.39 -0.21
CA VAL A 89 22.38 -9.96 -0.06
C VAL A 89 23.29 -9.29 0.97
N ARG A 90 23.84 -10.04 1.94
CA ARG A 90 24.69 -9.54 3.04
C ARG A 90 26.16 -9.38 2.65
N HIS A 91 26.73 -10.36 1.95
CA HIS A 91 28.15 -10.36 1.53
C HIS A 91 28.47 -9.15 0.63
N ASN A 92 27.47 -8.65 -0.10
CA ASN A 92 27.63 -7.50 -0.96
C ASN A 92 27.40 -6.14 -0.28
N VAL A 93 27.18 -6.02 1.02
CA VAL A 93 26.99 -4.68 1.63
C VAL A 93 28.06 -4.35 2.65
N ASN A 94 28.48 -5.30 3.48
CA ASN A 94 29.52 -5.03 4.48
C ASN A 94 30.93 -4.92 3.86
N ASP A 95 31.17 -5.60 2.73
CA ASP A 95 32.48 -5.65 2.07
C ASP A 95 32.60 -4.66 0.89
N LEU A 96 31.52 -3.97 0.53
CA LEU A 96 31.53 -2.99 -0.56
C LEU A 96 31.96 -1.60 -0.08
N SER A 97 32.82 -0.96 -0.88
CA SER A 97 33.00 0.49 -0.78
C SER A 97 31.68 1.23 -1.04
N GLU A 98 31.48 2.37 -0.37
CA GLU A 98 30.32 3.27 -0.54
C GLU A 98 29.93 3.52 -2.01
N LYS A 99 30.91 3.82 -2.88
CA LYS A 99 30.68 4.09 -4.30
C LYS A 99 30.10 2.88 -5.04
N ARG A 100 30.60 1.68 -4.73
CA ARG A 100 30.09 0.43 -5.31
C ARG A 100 28.69 0.14 -4.79
N PHE A 101 28.46 0.26 -3.48
CA PHE A 101 27.13 0.08 -2.88
C PHE A 101 26.09 0.95 -3.59
N TRP A 102 26.35 2.27 -3.69
CA TRP A 102 25.44 3.19 -4.36
C TRP A 102 25.15 2.79 -5.81
N PHE A 103 26.19 2.48 -6.59
CA PHE A 103 26.05 2.07 -7.98
C PHE A 103 25.20 0.80 -8.13
N TYR A 104 25.48 -0.23 -7.31
CA TYR A 104 24.73 -1.48 -7.35
C TYR A 104 23.28 -1.29 -6.92
N THR A 105 23.01 -0.53 -5.86
CA THR A 105 21.63 -0.26 -5.40
C THR A 105 20.83 0.51 -6.45
N GLN A 106 21.41 1.56 -7.04
CA GLN A 106 20.74 2.34 -8.08
C GLN A 106 20.47 1.50 -9.33
N SER A 107 21.46 0.71 -9.75
CA SER A 107 21.34 -0.21 -10.88
C SER A 107 20.26 -1.28 -10.61
N PHE A 108 20.24 -1.86 -9.41
CA PHE A 108 19.26 -2.85 -8.97
C PHE A 108 17.83 -2.33 -9.06
N ILE A 109 17.57 -1.16 -8.47
CA ILE A 109 16.25 -0.51 -8.52
C ILE A 109 15.84 -0.28 -9.97
N ASN A 110 16.74 0.29 -10.78
CA ASN A 110 16.49 0.62 -12.18
C ASN A 110 16.39 -0.59 -13.12
N THR A 111 16.70 -1.81 -12.67
CA THR A 111 16.55 -3.03 -13.49
C THR A 111 15.38 -3.90 -13.04
N ILE A 112 15.12 -3.96 -11.73
CA ILE A 112 14.10 -4.85 -11.16
C ILE A 112 12.75 -4.15 -11.08
N ILE A 113 12.76 -2.86 -10.75
CA ILE A 113 11.56 -2.03 -10.61
C ILE A 113 11.38 -1.21 -11.89
N THR A 114 11.13 -1.88 -13.02
CA THR A 114 10.97 -1.20 -14.33
C THR A 114 9.62 -1.45 -15.00
N GLY A 115 8.80 -2.33 -14.43
CA GLY A 115 7.46 -2.60 -14.92
C GLY A 115 6.43 -1.68 -14.29
N ASN A 116 5.26 -1.57 -14.93
CA ASN A 116 4.07 -0.95 -14.35
C ASN A 116 3.36 -1.90 -13.36
N ASN A 117 4.15 -2.68 -12.61
CA ASN A 117 3.70 -3.71 -11.68
C ASN A 117 3.79 -3.19 -10.24
N THR A 118 3.11 -3.86 -9.32
CA THR A 118 3.31 -3.61 -7.88
C THR A 118 4.36 -4.58 -7.36
N TYR A 119 5.37 -4.07 -6.65
CA TYR A 119 6.46 -4.88 -6.10
C TYR A 119 6.36 -4.90 -4.57
N PHE A 120 6.60 -6.06 -3.98
CA PHE A 120 6.72 -6.23 -2.55
C PHE A 120 8.15 -6.67 -2.25
N ILE A 121 8.89 -5.85 -1.53
CA ILE A 121 10.21 -6.21 -1.01
C ILE A 121 10.01 -6.61 0.43
N ALA A 122 10.31 -7.85 0.77
CA ALA A 122 10.15 -8.38 2.11
C ALA A 122 11.48 -8.78 2.73
N VAL A 123 11.60 -8.54 4.03
CA VAL A 123 12.63 -9.09 4.91
C VAL A 123 11.91 -9.89 5.97
N ASP A 124 12.20 -11.18 6.09
CA ASP A 124 11.67 -12.02 7.16
C ASP A 124 12.83 -12.74 7.83
N ARG A 125 13.15 -12.32 9.07
CA ARG A 125 14.21 -12.91 9.90
C ARG A 125 15.52 -13.13 9.13
N GLY A 126 15.96 -12.06 8.46
CA GLY A 126 17.22 -12.03 7.73
C GLY A 126 17.19 -12.62 6.31
N ARG A 127 16.08 -13.22 5.89
CA ARG A 127 15.85 -13.67 4.51
C ARG A 127 15.20 -12.56 3.70
N TYR A 128 15.58 -12.46 2.42
CA TYR A 128 15.17 -11.38 1.53
C TYR A 128 14.32 -11.91 0.39
N PHE A 129 13.18 -11.26 0.14
CA PHE A 129 12.23 -11.70 -0.86
C PHE A 129 11.78 -10.54 -1.74
N ILE A 130 11.52 -10.85 -3.01
CA ILE A 130 10.85 -9.96 -3.93
C ILE A 130 9.65 -10.68 -4.50
N VAL A 131 8.46 -10.11 -4.29
CA VAL A 131 7.22 -10.57 -4.92
C VAL A 131 6.73 -9.49 -5.88
N THR A 132 6.50 -9.87 -7.13
CA THR A 132 5.87 -8.99 -8.13
C THR A 132 4.40 -9.34 -8.26
N ARG A 133 3.56 -8.32 -8.31
CA ARG A 133 2.11 -8.41 -8.52
C ARG A 133 1.78 -7.79 -9.87
N MET A 134 1.33 -8.63 -10.77
CA MET A 134 0.92 -8.28 -12.12
C MET A 134 -0.59 -8.45 -12.22
N CYS A 135 -1.29 -7.54 -12.86
CA CYS A 135 -2.72 -7.67 -13.07
C CYS A 135 -3.06 -7.49 -14.55
N THR A 136 -3.97 -8.33 -15.06
CA THR A 136 -4.41 -8.28 -16.44
C THR A 136 -5.92 -8.49 -16.54
N ASN A 137 -6.52 -7.87 -17.56
CA ASN A 137 -7.90 -8.12 -17.97
C ASN A 137 -7.96 -9.12 -19.14
N LYS A 138 -6.81 -9.48 -19.72
CA LYS A 138 -6.67 -10.40 -20.86
C LYS A 138 -6.04 -11.70 -20.39
N PHE A 139 -6.87 -12.72 -20.16
CA PHE A 139 -6.41 -14.01 -19.66
C PHE A 139 -5.47 -14.72 -20.64
N ASP A 140 -5.71 -14.59 -21.95
CA ASP A 140 -4.93 -15.29 -22.98
C ASP A 140 -3.47 -14.80 -23.07
N ALA A 141 -3.20 -13.54 -22.71
CA ALA A 141 -1.85 -12.95 -22.75
C ALA A 141 -1.04 -13.21 -21.46
N LEU A 142 -1.67 -13.81 -20.45
CA LEU A 142 -1.13 -13.97 -19.10
C LEU A 142 0.13 -14.86 -19.05
N PRO A 143 0.19 -16.03 -19.74
CA PRO A 143 1.39 -16.87 -19.70
C PRO A 143 2.63 -16.19 -20.28
N GLU A 144 2.48 -15.46 -21.39
CA GLU A 144 3.59 -14.73 -22.00
C GLU A 144 4.09 -13.57 -21.12
N GLN A 145 3.16 -12.85 -20.49
CA GLN A 145 3.49 -11.77 -19.56
C GLN A 145 4.25 -12.30 -18.34
N ILE A 146 3.80 -13.40 -17.74
CA ILE A 146 4.50 -14.09 -16.65
C ILE A 146 5.91 -14.48 -17.09
N LYS A 147 6.04 -15.16 -18.23
CA LYS A 147 7.33 -15.63 -18.76
C LYS A 147 8.30 -14.48 -18.99
N SER A 148 7.82 -13.38 -19.57
CA SER A 148 8.60 -12.16 -19.81
C SER A 148 9.07 -11.52 -18.50
N GLU A 149 8.19 -11.39 -17.51
CA GLU A 149 8.53 -10.79 -16.21
C GLU A 149 9.51 -11.65 -15.42
N VAL A 150 9.28 -12.97 -15.38
CA VAL A 150 10.20 -13.94 -14.75
C VAL A 150 11.58 -13.85 -15.40
N TYR A 151 11.66 -13.86 -16.73
CA TYR A 151 12.92 -13.73 -17.46
C TYR A 151 13.63 -12.41 -17.14
N ARG A 152 12.89 -11.29 -17.12
CA ARG A 152 13.41 -9.96 -16.78
C ARG A 152 13.99 -9.92 -15.36
N LEU A 153 13.28 -10.47 -14.38
CA LEU A 153 13.72 -10.52 -12.99
C LEU A 153 14.98 -11.37 -12.84
N LYS A 154 14.99 -12.59 -13.38
CA LYS A 154 16.15 -13.49 -13.37
C LYS A 154 17.40 -12.83 -13.95
N ARG A 155 17.29 -12.28 -15.17
CA ARG A 155 18.39 -11.59 -15.84
C ARG A 155 18.90 -10.39 -15.04
N SER A 156 18.01 -9.69 -14.32
CA SER A 156 18.40 -8.57 -13.47
C SER A 156 19.15 -9.01 -12.22
N PHE A 157 18.75 -10.12 -11.60
CA PHE A 157 19.47 -10.70 -10.46
C PHE A 157 20.86 -11.22 -10.87
N GLU A 158 20.94 -11.96 -11.98
CA GLU A 158 22.21 -12.47 -12.53
C GLU A 158 23.20 -11.34 -12.83
N ARG A 159 22.73 -10.26 -13.46
CA ARG A 159 23.55 -9.08 -13.78
C ARG A 159 24.19 -8.45 -12.54
N HIS A 160 23.54 -8.58 -11.39
CA HIS A 160 24.00 -8.00 -10.12
C HIS A 160 24.69 -9.03 -9.22
N GLY A 161 24.99 -10.23 -9.75
CA GLY A 161 25.68 -11.28 -9.01
C GLY A 161 24.88 -11.81 -7.81
N LEU A 162 23.55 -11.71 -7.86
CA LEU A 162 22.69 -12.20 -6.79
C LEU A 162 22.32 -13.66 -7.07
N SER A 163 22.57 -14.50 -6.07
CA SER A 163 22.02 -15.86 -6.00
C SER A 163 20.51 -15.75 -5.73
N PHE A 164 19.67 -16.48 -6.47
CA PHE A 164 18.22 -16.45 -6.26
C PHE A 164 17.58 -17.81 -6.45
N ARG A 165 16.42 -18.01 -5.83
CA ARG A 165 15.55 -19.18 -6.01
C ARG A 165 14.11 -18.71 -6.27
N PRO A 166 13.44 -19.21 -7.32
CA PRO A 166 12.00 -19.03 -7.50
C PRO A 166 11.25 -19.62 -6.30
N MET A 167 10.26 -18.89 -5.80
CA MET A 167 9.43 -19.34 -4.69
C MET A 167 8.25 -20.16 -5.22
N SER A 168 7.83 -21.18 -4.46
CA SER A 168 6.53 -21.83 -4.70
C SER A 168 5.37 -20.89 -4.34
N GLY A 169 4.18 -21.14 -4.88
CA GLY A 169 2.99 -20.36 -4.53
C GLY A 169 2.68 -20.39 -3.03
N SER A 170 2.95 -21.50 -2.34
CA SER A 170 2.80 -21.58 -0.89
C SER A 170 3.72 -20.62 -0.13
N GLU A 171 4.96 -20.43 -0.61
CA GLU A 171 5.92 -19.51 -0.02
C GLU A 171 5.56 -18.06 -0.32
N VAL A 172 5.10 -17.76 -1.55
CA VAL A 172 4.57 -16.44 -1.91
C VAL A 172 3.39 -16.08 -1.02
N TYR A 173 2.48 -17.03 -0.81
CA TYR A 173 1.35 -16.87 0.09
C TYR A 173 1.83 -16.55 1.51
N ARG A 174 2.83 -17.25 2.05
CA ARG A 174 3.39 -16.97 3.39
C ARG A 174 4.00 -15.57 3.51
N ILE A 175 4.61 -15.02 2.46
CA ILE A 175 5.10 -13.63 2.51
C ILE A 175 3.95 -12.62 2.51
N LEU A 176 2.88 -12.88 1.75
CA LEU A 176 1.71 -11.99 1.67
C LEU A 176 0.72 -12.20 2.83
N ARG A 177 0.75 -13.37 3.47
CA ARG A 177 -0.08 -13.83 4.59
C ARG A 177 0.83 -14.54 5.61
N PRO A 178 1.70 -13.80 6.30
CA PRO A 178 2.68 -14.37 7.23
C PRO A 178 2.01 -15.06 8.42
N ASP A 179 2.73 -15.99 9.06
CA ASP A 179 2.22 -16.88 10.12
C ASP A 179 1.69 -16.16 11.37
N PHE A 180 1.96 -14.86 11.49
CA PHE A 180 1.37 -14.03 12.53
C PHE A 180 -0.04 -13.56 12.21
N LEU A 181 -0.50 -13.73 10.96
CA LEU A 181 -1.86 -13.47 10.51
C LEU A 181 -2.70 -14.74 10.57
N GLU A 182 -3.89 -14.60 11.13
CA GLU A 182 -4.86 -15.67 11.26
C GLU A 182 -6.16 -15.26 10.55
N LYS A 183 -6.64 -16.16 9.68
CA LYS A 183 -7.93 -15.97 9.00
C LYS A 183 -9.05 -16.06 10.02
N ALA A 184 -9.80 -14.97 10.19
CA ALA A 184 -10.95 -14.93 11.07
C ALA A 184 -12.07 -15.84 10.52
N LYS A 185 -12.69 -16.63 11.40
CA LYS A 185 -13.87 -17.41 11.02
C LYS A 185 -15.02 -16.47 10.70
N ARG A 186 -15.56 -16.62 9.49
CA ARG A 186 -16.72 -15.86 9.03
C ARG A 186 -17.93 -16.22 9.89
N ASN A 187 -18.56 -15.22 10.49
CA ASN A 187 -19.71 -15.41 11.37
C ASN A 187 -20.94 -14.72 10.79
N LYS A 188 -21.87 -15.51 10.24
CA LYS A 188 -23.12 -15.04 9.65
C LYS A 188 -23.98 -14.22 10.62
N PHE A 189 -23.88 -14.47 11.93
CA PHE A 189 -24.59 -13.67 12.94
C PHE A 189 -24.11 -12.21 12.98
N ARG A 190 -22.83 -11.94 12.71
CA ARG A 190 -22.30 -10.57 12.67
C ARG A 190 -22.83 -9.82 11.46
N GLU A 191 -22.83 -10.46 10.30
CA GLU A 191 -23.40 -9.92 9.07
C GLU A 191 -24.90 -9.63 9.23
N PHE A 192 -25.64 -10.58 9.81
CA PHE A 192 -27.07 -10.43 10.10
C PHE A 192 -27.35 -9.30 11.09
N PHE A 193 -26.59 -9.22 12.18
CA PHE A 193 -26.70 -8.14 13.16
C PHE A 193 -26.45 -6.77 12.53
N LEU A 194 -25.40 -6.65 11.69
CA LEU A 194 -25.13 -5.42 10.94
C LEU A 194 -26.25 -5.08 9.95
N ALA A 195 -26.83 -6.07 9.29
CA ALA A 195 -27.95 -5.84 8.37
C ALA A 195 -29.18 -5.29 9.12
N ILE A 196 -29.53 -5.85 10.29
CA ILE A 196 -30.62 -5.36 11.13
C ILE A 196 -30.32 -3.95 11.64
N LEU A 197 -29.15 -3.75 12.25
CA LEU A 197 -28.76 -2.46 12.82
C LEU A 197 -28.69 -1.38 11.75
N GLY A 198 -28.08 -1.70 10.60
CA GLY A 198 -28.03 -0.84 9.42
C GLY A 198 -29.42 -0.46 8.93
N SER A 199 -30.34 -1.43 8.82
CA SER A 199 -31.73 -1.17 8.41
C SER A 199 -32.46 -0.25 9.39
N ILE A 200 -32.38 -0.51 10.69
CA ILE A 200 -33.03 0.31 11.72
C ILE A 200 -32.52 1.76 11.66
N LEU A 201 -31.20 1.94 11.60
CA LEU A 201 -30.57 3.25 11.52
C LEU A 201 -30.92 3.99 10.23
N PHE A 202 -31.01 3.26 9.11
CA PHE A 202 -31.39 3.81 7.81
C PHE A 202 -32.82 4.36 7.80
N PHE A 203 -33.79 3.69 8.44
CA PHE A 203 -35.17 4.18 8.45
C PHE A 203 -35.46 5.20 9.56
N LYS A 204 -34.80 5.10 10.72
CA LYS A 204 -35.14 5.92 11.90
C LYS A 204 -34.30 7.18 12.08
N THR A 205 -33.07 7.21 11.57
CA THR A 205 -32.11 8.26 11.91
C THR A 205 -31.39 8.80 10.67
N PRO A 206 -31.93 9.86 10.03
CA PRO A 206 -31.33 10.46 8.83
C PRO A 206 -29.88 10.93 9.00
N VAL A 207 -29.52 11.36 10.20
CA VAL A 207 -28.16 11.82 10.52
C VAL A 207 -27.12 10.68 10.46
N LEU A 208 -27.55 9.44 10.63
CA LEU A 208 -26.68 8.25 10.64
C LEU A 208 -26.64 7.50 9.31
N PHE A 209 -27.19 8.09 8.24
CA PHE A 209 -27.18 7.52 6.89
C PHE A 209 -25.81 6.96 6.42
N PRO A 210 -24.66 7.63 6.66
CA PRO A 210 -23.37 7.07 6.26
C PRO A 210 -23.04 5.77 7.00
N VAL A 211 -23.32 5.73 8.30
CA VAL A 211 -23.06 4.56 9.16
C VAL A 211 -24.00 3.41 8.81
N SER A 212 -25.29 3.69 8.60
CA SER A 212 -26.27 2.67 8.21
C SER A 212 -25.93 2.04 6.87
N SER A 213 -25.52 2.84 5.88
CA SER A 213 -25.15 2.32 4.56
C SER A 213 -23.83 1.56 4.60
N ALA A 214 -22.88 1.97 5.46
CA ALA A 214 -21.67 1.20 5.71
C ALA A 214 -21.98 -0.19 6.29
N PHE A 215 -22.90 -0.29 7.27
CA PHE A 215 -23.33 -1.56 7.85
C PHE A 215 -24.07 -2.45 6.84
N LEU A 216 -25.01 -1.88 6.08
CA LEU A 216 -25.73 -2.62 5.04
C LEU A 216 -24.76 -3.14 3.97
N LEU A 217 -23.86 -2.29 3.46
CA LEU A 217 -22.87 -2.71 2.45
C LEU A 217 -21.91 -3.77 2.98
N ALA A 218 -21.49 -3.66 4.24
CA ALA A 218 -20.59 -4.64 4.87
C ALA A 218 -21.27 -5.99 5.15
N SER A 219 -22.60 -6.04 5.19
CA SER A 219 -23.36 -7.28 5.38
C SER A 219 -23.47 -8.16 4.13
N PHE A 220 -23.22 -7.60 2.94
CA PHE A 220 -23.29 -8.38 1.70
C PHE A 220 -22.09 -9.31 1.53
N PRO A 221 -22.31 -10.51 0.96
CA PRO A 221 -21.22 -11.43 0.70
C PRO A 221 -20.26 -10.87 -0.36
N GLY A 222 -19.01 -10.63 0.02
CA GLY A 222 -17.91 -10.34 -0.89
C GLY A 222 -16.81 -11.40 -0.85
N ASN A 223 -15.84 -11.27 -1.77
CA ASN A 223 -14.61 -12.08 -1.83
C ASN A 223 -13.54 -11.61 -0.81
N LEU A 224 -13.97 -10.94 0.25
CA LEU A 224 -13.12 -10.44 1.32
C LEU A 224 -13.21 -11.39 2.52
N HIS A 225 -12.08 -11.64 3.15
CA HIS A 225 -11.98 -12.39 4.39
C HIS A 225 -11.30 -11.54 5.46
N GLY A 226 -11.74 -11.71 6.70
CA GLY A 226 -11.14 -11.01 7.83
C GLY A 226 -9.83 -11.67 8.22
N TYR A 227 -8.78 -10.88 8.45
CA TYR A 227 -7.52 -11.34 9.02
C TYR A 227 -7.24 -10.60 10.33
N ARG A 228 -6.87 -11.36 11.35
CA ARG A 228 -6.36 -10.84 12.64
C ARG A 228 -4.88 -11.13 12.72
N TRP A 229 -4.16 -10.41 13.57
CA TRP A 229 -2.79 -10.77 13.92
C TRP A 229 -2.74 -11.23 15.37
N LYS A 230 -1.74 -12.05 15.70
CA LYS A 230 -1.49 -12.52 17.06
C LYS A 230 -1.20 -11.32 17.98
N ASN A 231 -1.87 -11.27 19.13
CA ASN A 231 -1.73 -10.17 20.11
C ASN A 231 -0.30 -9.99 20.64
N SER A 232 0.53 -11.03 20.57
CA SER A 232 1.94 -10.98 20.99
C SER A 232 2.85 -10.23 20.01
N ILE A 233 2.34 -9.84 18.84
CA ILE A 233 3.13 -9.22 17.77
C ILE A 233 2.67 -7.78 17.58
N GLU A 234 3.60 -6.85 17.76
CA GLU A 234 3.34 -5.44 17.49
C GLU A 234 3.50 -5.15 15.99
N LEU A 235 2.45 -4.61 15.38
CA LEU A 235 2.45 -4.19 13.98
C LEU A 235 2.50 -2.67 13.86
N TYR A 236 3.30 -2.22 12.91
CA TYR A 236 3.46 -0.82 12.58
C TYR A 236 3.34 -0.60 11.08
N THR A 237 2.84 0.57 10.68
CA THR A 237 2.84 1.02 9.29
C THR A 237 3.84 2.13 9.08
N LEU A 238 4.43 2.14 7.89
CA LEU A 238 5.25 3.25 7.45
C LEU A 238 4.39 4.51 7.33
N ASP A 239 4.70 5.49 8.16
CA ASP A 239 4.05 6.81 8.19
C ASP A 239 4.79 7.78 7.28
N SER A 240 6.12 7.82 7.42
CA SER A 240 6.96 8.68 6.60
C SER A 240 8.39 8.17 6.53
N ILE A 241 9.08 8.52 5.43
CA ILE A 241 10.50 8.25 5.26
C ILE A 241 11.19 9.62 5.23
N GLN A 242 11.66 10.06 6.39
CA GLN A 242 12.33 11.34 6.55
C GLN A 242 13.67 11.41 5.81
N SER A 243 14.28 10.27 5.50
CA SER A 243 15.51 10.24 4.72
C SER A 243 15.34 10.76 3.28
N PHE A 244 14.15 10.65 2.67
CA PHE A 244 13.86 11.26 1.36
C PHE A 244 13.83 12.79 1.40
N TYR A 245 13.63 13.35 2.59
CA TYR A 245 13.56 14.78 2.85
C TYR A 245 14.92 15.37 3.18
N SER A 246 16.02 14.74 2.76
CA SER A 246 17.37 15.26 2.93
C SER A 246 18.19 14.91 1.67
N TYR A 247 19.31 15.60 1.45
CA TYR A 247 20.38 15.07 0.59
C TYR A 247 21.28 14.25 1.50
N PRO A 248 20.97 12.96 1.78
CA PRO A 248 21.91 12.15 2.54
C PRO A 248 23.21 12.06 1.75
N SER A 249 24.34 12.18 2.44
CA SER A 249 25.62 11.84 1.85
C SER A 249 25.64 10.35 1.49
N ILE A 250 26.53 9.93 0.59
CA ILE A 250 26.67 8.51 0.25
C ILE A 250 26.98 7.70 1.52
N PHE A 251 27.81 8.25 2.40
CA PHE A 251 28.12 7.69 3.72
C PHE A 251 26.87 7.50 4.59
N ASP A 252 25.96 8.48 4.63
CA ASP A 252 24.71 8.36 5.39
C ASP A 252 23.83 7.22 4.84
N ILE A 253 23.72 7.11 3.52
CA ILE A 253 22.93 6.05 2.88
C ILE A 253 23.53 4.68 3.23
N PHE A 254 24.85 4.54 3.10
CA PHE A 254 25.57 3.32 3.39
C PHE A 254 25.45 2.91 4.87
N SER A 255 25.67 3.85 5.79
CA SER A 255 25.55 3.62 7.24
C SER A 255 24.12 3.23 7.65
N ARG A 256 23.10 3.88 7.07
CA ARG A 256 21.69 3.52 7.29
C ARG A 256 21.38 2.12 6.78
N ALA A 257 21.92 1.73 5.62
CA ALA A 257 21.77 0.39 5.09
C ALA A 257 22.36 -0.65 6.05
N GLN A 258 23.60 -0.47 6.50
CA GLN A 258 24.25 -1.37 7.48
C GLN A 258 23.43 -1.51 8.77
N LEU A 259 22.85 -0.41 9.28
CA LEU A 259 21.99 -0.48 10.47
C LEU A 259 20.72 -1.31 10.21
N ILE A 260 20.07 -1.14 9.04
CA ILE A 260 18.91 -1.97 8.65
C ILE A 260 19.31 -3.45 8.57
N TYR A 261 20.48 -3.75 7.99
CA TYR A 261 21.01 -5.11 7.94
C TYR A 261 21.22 -5.70 9.34
N SER A 262 21.73 -4.92 10.29
CA SER A 262 22.01 -5.39 11.66
C SER A 262 20.77 -5.85 12.44
N ILE A 263 19.59 -5.36 12.07
CA ILE A 263 18.31 -5.75 12.69
C ILE A 263 17.48 -6.70 11.83
N SER A 264 17.92 -7.02 10.61
CA SER A 264 17.15 -7.81 9.63
C SER A 264 16.71 -9.18 10.18
N ASP A 265 17.52 -9.81 11.03
CA ASP A 265 17.22 -11.10 11.68
C ASP A 265 16.07 -11.02 12.70
N LYS A 266 15.71 -9.83 13.16
CA LYS A 266 14.76 -9.60 14.26
C LYS A 266 13.41 -9.05 13.81
N ILE A 267 13.25 -8.78 12.52
CA ILE A 267 12.08 -8.08 11.99
C ILE A 267 11.41 -8.89 10.89
N PHE A 268 10.10 -8.63 10.73
CA PHE A 268 9.42 -8.81 9.46
C PHE A 268 9.10 -7.43 8.88
N LEU A 269 9.68 -7.10 7.73
CA LEU A 269 9.43 -5.84 7.02
C LEU A 269 8.91 -6.15 5.63
N LEU A 270 7.77 -5.59 5.26
CA LEU A 270 7.22 -5.67 3.92
C LEU A 270 7.01 -4.26 3.37
N LEU A 271 7.72 -3.92 2.29
CA LEU A 271 7.57 -2.68 1.57
C LEU A 271 6.85 -2.93 0.25
N ARG A 272 5.63 -2.40 0.12
CA ARG A 272 4.89 -2.35 -1.14
C ARG A 272 5.27 -1.09 -1.91
N LEU A 273 5.73 -1.28 -3.12
CA LEU A 273 6.15 -0.28 -4.09
C LEU A 273 5.18 -0.30 -5.27
N ARG A 274 4.53 0.83 -5.53
CA ARG A 274 3.59 0.98 -6.63
C ARG A 274 3.99 2.17 -7.50
N PRO A 275 3.97 2.07 -8.83
CA PRO A 275 4.17 3.21 -9.71
C PRO A 275 3.23 4.36 -9.32
N GLY A 276 3.80 5.55 -9.14
CA GLY A 276 3.05 6.76 -8.85
C GLY A 276 2.20 7.12 -10.08
N PRO A 277 0.91 7.40 -9.92
CA PRO A 277 0.11 7.86 -11.04
C PRO A 277 0.52 9.29 -11.41
N LEU A 278 0.43 9.65 -12.70
CA LEU A 278 0.87 10.95 -13.23
C LEU A 278 0.35 12.17 -12.44
N HIS A 279 -0.87 12.10 -11.91
CA HIS A 279 -1.43 13.19 -11.13
C HIS A 279 -0.70 13.43 -9.80
N VAL A 280 -0.14 12.39 -9.17
CA VAL A 280 0.68 12.52 -7.96
C VAL A 280 2.02 13.17 -8.32
N GLU A 281 2.60 12.84 -9.47
CA GLU A 281 3.82 13.50 -9.96
C GLU A 281 3.60 15.00 -10.14
N HIS A 282 2.50 15.40 -10.79
CA HIS A 282 2.13 16.80 -10.95
C HIS A 282 1.84 17.51 -9.62
N GLU A 283 1.28 16.81 -8.64
CA GLU A 283 1.02 17.38 -7.31
C GLU A 283 2.31 17.60 -6.52
N ILE A 284 3.30 16.70 -6.63
CA ILE A 284 4.63 16.90 -6.04
C ILE A 284 5.30 18.13 -6.64
N ASP A 285 5.26 18.28 -7.97
CA ASP A 285 5.83 19.45 -8.65
C ASP A 285 5.13 20.74 -8.24
N SER A 286 3.79 20.76 -8.30
CA SER A 286 3.00 21.95 -7.95
C SER A 286 3.19 22.35 -6.49
N ARG A 287 3.32 21.37 -5.59
CA ARG A 287 3.58 21.61 -4.17
C ARG A 287 5.00 22.13 -3.93
N ALA A 288 5.99 21.64 -4.67
CA ALA A 288 7.35 22.15 -4.58
C ALA A 288 7.41 23.66 -4.87
N TYR A 289 6.76 24.10 -5.96
CA TYR A 289 6.68 25.51 -6.33
C TYR A 289 5.87 26.33 -5.32
N ARG A 290 4.68 25.85 -4.93
CA ARG A 290 3.80 26.59 -4.01
C ARG A 290 4.41 26.74 -2.61
N ASP A 291 5.01 25.69 -2.06
CA ASP A 291 5.65 25.75 -0.74
C ASP A 291 6.90 26.66 -0.80
N TYR A 292 7.59 26.74 -1.94
CA TYR A 292 8.71 27.68 -2.12
C TYR A 292 8.24 29.14 -2.14
N GLU A 293 7.23 29.46 -2.95
CA GLU A 293 6.65 30.81 -3.02
C GLU A 293 6.08 31.26 -1.67
N LEU A 294 5.35 30.38 -0.99
CA LEU A 294 4.76 30.67 0.31
C LEU A 294 5.82 30.77 1.42
N GLY A 295 6.86 29.93 1.35
CA GLY A 295 7.98 29.96 2.28
C GLY A 295 8.80 31.25 2.16
N THR A 296 9.06 31.71 0.93
CA THR A 296 9.77 32.96 0.64
C THR A 296 8.91 34.19 0.94
N ALA A 297 7.61 34.16 0.65
CA ALA A 297 6.70 35.27 0.98
C ALA A 297 6.48 35.45 2.50
N LEU A 298 6.60 34.38 3.30
CA LEU A 298 6.39 34.41 4.75
C LEU A 298 7.71 34.32 5.57
N ASP A 299 8.87 34.37 4.92
CA ASP A 299 10.20 34.17 5.54
C ASP A 299 10.29 32.94 6.47
N LYS A 300 9.52 31.89 6.18
CA LYS A 300 9.41 30.73 7.05
C LYS A 300 10.39 29.65 6.62
N LEU A 301 11.57 29.65 7.24
CA LEU A 301 12.67 28.70 6.98
C LEU A 301 12.23 27.22 6.98
N SER A 302 11.29 26.83 7.83
CA SER A 302 10.78 25.45 7.85
C SER A 302 10.03 25.07 6.57
N VAL A 303 9.34 26.03 5.96
CA VAL A 303 8.58 25.86 4.72
C VAL A 303 9.52 25.90 3.52
N ILE A 304 10.51 26.80 3.52
CA ILE A 304 11.59 26.84 2.52
C ILE A 304 12.39 25.52 2.53
N HIS A 305 12.72 25.00 3.71
CA HIS A 305 13.41 23.71 3.82
C HIS A 305 12.53 22.55 3.34
N SER A 306 11.21 22.60 3.57
CA SER A 306 10.24 21.64 3.02
C SER A 306 10.18 21.70 1.50
N SER A 307 10.11 22.90 0.92
CA SER A 307 10.02 23.10 -0.53
C SER A 307 11.28 22.65 -1.24
N ALA A 308 12.47 22.92 -0.69
CA ALA A 308 13.75 22.45 -1.23
C ALA A 308 13.80 20.92 -1.40
N LYS A 309 13.11 20.18 -0.52
CA LYS A 309 13.05 18.71 -0.58
C LYS A 309 12.10 18.22 -1.67
N PHE A 310 10.93 18.83 -1.81
CA PHE A 310 10.03 18.52 -2.92
C PHE A 310 10.63 18.93 -4.26
N PHE A 311 11.34 20.05 -4.31
CA PHE A 311 12.10 20.48 -5.49
C PHE A 311 13.20 19.49 -5.84
N ALA A 312 13.94 18.96 -4.86
CA ALA A 312 14.94 17.92 -5.09
C ALA A 312 14.34 16.64 -5.68
N ALA A 313 13.19 16.20 -5.16
CA ALA A 313 12.46 15.04 -5.69
C ALA A 313 11.97 15.30 -7.13
N SER A 314 11.41 16.48 -7.38
CA SER A 314 10.99 16.91 -8.72
C SER A 314 12.17 16.93 -9.70
N ARG A 315 13.30 17.52 -9.29
CA ARG A 315 14.53 17.60 -10.10
C ARG A 315 15.08 16.22 -10.48
N ARG A 316 15.08 15.25 -9.57
CA ARG A 316 15.47 13.86 -9.88
C ARG A 316 14.56 13.23 -10.93
N ARG A 317 13.25 13.51 -10.88
CA ARG A 317 12.30 13.06 -11.89
C ARG A 317 12.55 13.69 -13.26
N TRP A 318 12.68 15.02 -13.32
CA TRP A 318 12.86 15.76 -14.58
C TRP A 318 14.23 15.57 -15.22
N GLU A 319 15.31 15.70 -14.44
CA GLU A 319 16.68 15.66 -14.98
C GLU A 319 17.24 14.24 -15.11
N ARG A 320 16.89 13.34 -14.18
CA ARG A 320 17.45 11.97 -14.14
C ARG A 320 16.47 10.89 -14.58
N ARG A 321 15.24 11.27 -14.96
CA ARG A 321 14.17 10.36 -15.39
C ARG A 321 13.90 9.23 -14.39
N GLU A 322 14.04 9.51 -13.10
CA GLU A 322 13.73 8.56 -12.03
C GLU A 322 12.20 8.40 -11.93
N SER A 323 11.71 7.16 -12.05
CA SER A 323 10.29 6.84 -11.89
C SER A 323 9.84 7.09 -10.45
N LEU A 324 8.68 7.74 -10.28
CA LEU A 324 8.08 7.92 -8.96
C LEU A 324 7.41 6.62 -8.49
N TYR A 325 7.77 6.14 -7.30
CA TYR A 325 7.09 5.03 -6.64
C TYR A 325 6.44 5.51 -5.34
N LEU A 326 5.18 5.12 -5.16
CA LEU A 326 4.48 5.19 -3.89
C LEU A 326 4.92 4.01 -3.02
N VAL A 327 5.44 4.34 -1.84
CA VAL A 327 5.94 3.35 -0.87
C VAL A 327 4.96 3.26 0.29
N SER A 328 4.54 2.05 0.64
CA SER A 328 3.82 1.75 1.87
C SER A 328 4.49 0.56 2.55
N GLY A 329 4.58 0.56 3.88
CA GLY A 329 5.35 -0.44 4.61
C GLY A 329 4.60 -1.02 5.80
N LEU A 330 4.74 -2.32 6.01
CA LEU A 330 4.28 -3.07 7.18
C LEU A 330 5.50 -3.59 7.91
N LEU A 331 5.57 -3.38 9.22
CA LEU A 331 6.64 -3.84 10.08
C LEU A 331 6.06 -4.60 11.27
N ALA A 332 6.52 -5.84 11.46
CA ALA A 332 6.35 -6.58 12.69
C ALA A 332 7.70 -6.66 13.40
N ALA A 333 7.82 -5.97 14.54
CA ALA A 333 9.07 -5.84 15.28
C ALA A 333 8.81 -5.37 16.71
N THR A 334 9.80 -5.47 17.60
CA THR A 334 9.68 -4.86 18.93
C THR A 334 9.88 -3.35 18.86
N GLN A 335 9.49 -2.64 19.92
CA GLN A 335 9.72 -1.19 20.02
C GLN A 335 11.20 -0.80 19.87
N ASN A 336 12.13 -1.70 20.23
CA ASN A 336 13.55 -1.43 20.09
C ASN A 336 13.96 -1.29 18.62
N GLU A 337 13.61 -2.27 17.78
CA GLU A 337 13.92 -2.22 16.35
C GLU A 337 13.18 -1.06 15.65
N VAL A 338 11.97 -0.72 16.09
CA VAL A 338 11.24 0.47 15.59
C VAL A 338 12.02 1.76 15.89
N LYS A 339 12.60 1.88 17.08
CA LYS A 339 13.44 3.04 17.44
C LYS A 339 14.69 3.10 16.57
N ILE A 340 15.34 1.96 16.30
CA ILE A 340 16.50 1.87 15.41
C ILE A 340 16.11 2.29 13.98
N LEU A 341 14.95 1.86 13.46
CA LEU A 341 14.47 2.30 12.15
C LEU A 341 14.16 3.80 12.11
N LYS A 342 13.66 4.35 13.23
CA LYS A 342 13.43 5.79 13.36
C LYS A 342 14.73 6.59 13.27
N THR A 343 15.86 6.12 13.82
CA THR A 343 17.14 6.83 13.74
C THR A 343 17.69 6.90 12.31
N VAL A 344 17.35 5.94 11.45
CA VAL A 344 17.71 5.96 10.01
C VAL A 344 16.70 6.70 9.13
N GLY A 345 15.69 7.32 9.75
CA GLY A 345 14.69 8.14 9.07
C GLY A 345 13.47 7.36 8.55
N PHE A 346 13.29 6.10 8.94
CA PHE A 346 12.07 5.34 8.65
C PHE A 346 11.12 5.41 9.85
N ILE A 347 10.04 6.18 9.72
CA ILE A 347 9.07 6.35 10.80
C ILE A 347 7.94 5.36 10.62
N PHE A 348 7.90 4.40 11.53
CA PHE A 348 6.83 3.44 11.67
C PHE A 348 5.94 3.83 12.85
N LYS A 349 4.61 3.83 12.65
CA LYS A 349 3.62 4.14 13.68
C LYS A 349 2.61 3.01 13.82
N LYS A 350 2.06 2.84 15.03
CA LYS A 350 0.89 1.99 15.22
C LYS A 350 -0.27 2.61 14.45
N SER A 351 -0.86 1.86 13.54
CA SER A 351 -2.01 2.27 12.74
C SER A 351 -3.21 1.39 13.09
N LEU A 352 -4.40 1.96 12.91
CA LEU A 352 -5.65 1.23 13.05
C LEU A 352 -5.87 0.24 11.89
N LEU A 353 -5.19 0.46 10.76
CA LEU A 353 -5.34 -0.31 9.52
C LEU A 353 -3.97 -0.81 9.02
N PRO A 354 -3.21 -1.59 9.81
CA PRO A 354 -1.84 -1.89 9.48
C PRO A 354 -1.68 -2.81 8.26
N LEU A 355 -2.70 -3.62 7.99
CA LEU A 355 -2.69 -4.63 6.94
C LEU A 355 -3.06 -4.09 5.56
N GLY A 356 -3.39 -2.80 5.40
CA GLY A 356 -3.68 -2.20 4.09
C GLY A 356 -2.50 -2.20 3.11
N VAL A 357 -1.29 -2.49 3.60
CA VAL A 357 -0.10 -2.72 2.78
C VAL A 357 -0.19 -4.04 2.00
N LEU A 358 -0.99 -5.00 2.47
CA LEU A 358 -1.17 -6.34 1.88
C LEU A 358 -2.29 -6.41 0.83
N GLU A 359 -2.96 -5.29 0.57
CA GLU A 359 -3.92 -5.10 -0.53
C GLU A 359 -3.22 -4.86 -1.87
#